data_AF-A0A7C1I5N0-F1
#
_entry.id   AF-A0A7C1I5N0-F1
#
_cell.length_a   1.000
_cell.length_b   1.000
_cell.length_c   1.000
_cell.angle_alpha   90.00
_cell.angle_beta   90.00
_cell.angle_gamma   90.00
#
_symmetry.space_group_name_H-M   'P 1'
#
loop_
_entity.id
_entity.type
_entity.pdbx_description
1 polymer ?
#
loop_
_entity_poly.entity_id
_entity_poly.type
_entity_poly.pdbx_seq_one_letter_code
_entity_poly.pdbx_strand_id
1 'polypeptide(L)'
;MSRALKKLPVSAVSGKLFRTGRVLSPVALILVRYGEIGLKGTPVRRRFEHLLVADLQKALAYHGAAHSVSTTRGRIFVEVDGPEEAGQALRRVFGITSFSPVEEVPAELPSIAAAAVEAADMGPGESFAIRASRTGSHAFTSQEVAVVAGQAVVDATGAPVNLDHPDREIFVEVREQRAFVFTQKIPGPGGLPYGSQGRVVAIIEDEEGLQAAWLMMRRGCTIIGVCPPALAPRVKNLYPW
;
A
#
# COMPACT_ATOMS: atom_id res chain seq x y z
N MET A 1 -9.93 24.88 21.08
CA MET A 1 -8.95 24.85 19.97
C MET A 1 -9.42 23.85 18.91
N SER A 2 -10.38 24.29 18.11
CA SER A 2 -11.09 23.49 17.10
C SER A 2 -10.50 23.75 15.73
N ARG A 3 -9.71 22.80 15.18
CA ARG A 3 -9.26 22.88 13.78
C ARG A 3 -8.76 21.57 13.13
N ALA A 4 -8.68 20.45 13.84
CA ALA A 4 -8.02 19.24 13.29
C ALA A 4 -8.95 18.17 12.67
N LEU A 5 -10.29 18.32 12.72
CA LEU A 5 -11.23 17.31 12.18
C LEU A 5 -12.12 17.82 11.02
N LYS A 6 -11.88 19.03 10.52
CA LYS A 6 -12.50 19.51 9.27
C LYS A 6 -11.51 19.39 8.13
N LYS A 7 -11.83 18.54 7.16
CA LYS A 7 -11.17 18.24 5.87
C LYS A 7 -10.18 17.05 5.90
N LEU A 8 -10.74 15.84 5.87
CA LEU A 8 -10.18 14.82 4.98
C LEU A 8 -10.85 15.04 3.61
N PRO A 9 -10.16 15.56 2.59
CA PRO A 9 -10.73 15.68 1.27
C PRO A 9 -10.69 14.29 0.61
N VAL A 10 -11.77 13.52 0.76
CA VAL A 10 -11.96 12.27 0.01
C VAL A 10 -12.16 12.56 -1.49
N SER A 11 -12.60 13.78 -1.84
CA SER A 11 -13.05 14.12 -3.20
C SER A 11 -12.01 14.72 -4.15
N ALA A 12 -10.78 15.03 -3.70
CA ALA A 12 -9.81 15.79 -4.53
C ALA A 12 -8.61 14.95 -5.03
N VAL A 13 -8.49 13.68 -4.63
CA VAL A 13 -7.35 12.82 -4.96
C VAL A 13 -7.71 11.68 -5.93
N SER A 14 -9.01 11.48 -6.22
CA SER A 14 -9.54 10.42 -7.10
C SER A 14 -8.89 10.36 -8.49
N GLY A 15 -8.63 11.51 -9.12
CA GLY A 15 -8.24 11.54 -10.54
C GLY A 15 -6.76 11.30 -10.85
N LYS A 16 -5.88 11.09 -9.86
CA LYS A 16 -4.41 11.05 -10.04
C LYS A 16 -3.72 9.74 -9.65
N LEU A 17 -4.44 8.78 -9.05
CA LEU A 17 -3.79 7.58 -8.50
C LEU A 17 -3.20 6.65 -9.58
N PHE A 18 -3.64 6.77 -10.85
CA PHE A 18 -3.32 5.83 -11.93
C PHE A 18 -2.99 6.49 -13.28
N ARG A 19 -2.60 7.77 -13.30
CA ARG A 19 -2.23 8.46 -14.55
C ARG A 19 -0.76 8.22 -14.91
N THR A 20 -0.47 7.04 -15.47
CA THR A 20 0.59 6.90 -16.47
C THR A 20 -0.08 6.98 -17.85
N GLY A 21 0.53 7.70 -18.79
CA GLY A 21 -0.07 8.04 -20.10
C GLY A 21 -0.28 6.89 -21.11
N ARG A 22 -0.61 5.68 -20.66
CA ARG A 22 -1.03 4.56 -21.52
C ARG A 22 -2.12 3.71 -20.86
N VAL A 23 -2.94 3.09 -21.70
CA VAL A 23 -3.99 2.15 -21.37
C VAL A 23 -3.42 1.07 -20.44
N LEU A 24 -3.73 1.15 -19.15
CA LEU A 24 -3.45 0.09 -18.20
C LEU A 24 -4.10 -1.20 -18.74
N SER A 25 -3.42 -2.33 -18.59
CA SER A 25 -4.13 -3.61 -18.57
C SER A 25 -5.35 -3.46 -17.64
N PRO A 26 -6.52 -4.03 -17.99
CA PRO A 26 -7.73 -3.87 -17.17
C PRO A 26 -7.51 -4.29 -15.71
N VAL A 27 -6.54 -5.18 -15.49
CA VAL A 27 -6.04 -5.62 -14.19
C VAL A 27 -4.83 -4.77 -13.77
N ALA A 28 -4.90 -4.17 -12.58
CA ALA A 28 -3.75 -3.52 -11.93
C ALA A 28 -3.19 -4.43 -10.82
N LEU A 29 -1.86 -4.50 -10.72
CA LEU A 29 -1.17 -5.19 -9.63
C LEU A 29 -0.78 -4.19 -8.54
N ILE A 30 -1.15 -4.50 -7.29
CA ILE A 30 -0.87 -3.68 -6.12
C ILE A 30 -0.04 -4.48 -5.13
N LEU A 31 1.15 -3.97 -4.81
CA LEU A 31 2.02 -4.48 -3.77
C LEU A 31 1.62 -3.90 -2.41
N VAL A 32 1.18 -4.77 -1.50
CA VAL A 32 0.76 -4.42 -0.14
C VAL A 32 1.86 -4.80 0.86
N ARG A 33 2.25 -3.83 1.69
CA ARG A 33 3.27 -3.95 2.73
C ARG A 33 2.62 -3.88 4.10
N TYR A 34 3.13 -4.70 5.01
CA TYR A 34 2.79 -4.71 6.42
C TYR A 34 4.08 -4.70 7.25
N GLY A 35 4.03 -4.07 8.43
CA GLY A 35 5.20 -3.86 9.29
C GLY A 35 5.25 -4.87 10.43
N GLU A 36 4.34 -4.73 11.39
CA GLU A 36 4.36 -5.44 12.67
C GLU A 36 4.22 -6.97 12.56
N ILE A 37 3.65 -7.46 11.45
CA ILE A 37 3.44 -8.89 11.17
C ILE A 37 4.77 -9.61 10.89
N GLY A 38 5.70 -8.95 10.18
CA GLY A 38 6.97 -9.54 9.76
C GLY A 38 7.93 -9.84 10.91
N LEU A 39 7.72 -9.21 12.07
CA LEU A 39 8.53 -9.37 13.28
C LEU A 39 8.11 -10.58 14.14
N LYS A 40 7.02 -11.27 13.77
CA LYS A 40 6.49 -12.40 14.54
C LYS A 40 7.06 -13.73 14.03
N GLY A 41 7.14 -14.72 14.93
CA GLY A 41 7.51 -16.10 14.56
C GLY A 41 6.58 -16.66 13.48
N THR A 42 7.09 -17.60 12.67
CA THR A 42 6.41 -18.12 11.48
C THR A 42 4.94 -18.51 11.69
N PRO A 43 4.53 -19.20 12.78
CA PRO A 43 3.12 -19.55 12.99
C PRO A 43 2.22 -18.32 13.18
N VAL A 44 2.68 -17.34 13.96
CA VAL A 44 1.95 -16.10 14.23
C VAL A 44 1.88 -15.24 12.98
N ARG A 45 2.98 -15.15 12.23
CA ARG A 45 3.03 -14.43 10.95
C ARG A 45 2.00 -14.96 9.97
N ARG A 46 1.95 -16.28 9.74
CA ARG A 46 0.96 -16.91 8.85
C ARG A 46 -0.47 -16.62 9.28
N ARG A 47 -0.77 -16.74 10.58
CA ARG A 47 -2.11 -16.39 11.11
C ARG A 47 -2.47 -14.94 10.81
N PHE A 48 -1.54 -14.01 10.99
CA PHE A 48 -1.76 -12.58 10.77
C PHE A 48 -1.90 -12.26 9.27
N GLU A 49 -1.10 -12.88 8.42
CA GLU A 49 -1.23 -12.82 6.96
C GLU A 49 -2.62 -13.31 6.52
N HIS A 50 -3.10 -14.45 7.04
CA HIS A 50 -4.44 -14.95 6.71
C HIS A 50 -5.55 -14.00 7.14
N LEU A 51 -5.48 -13.42 8.35
CA LEU A 51 -6.45 -12.43 8.81
C LEU A 51 -6.45 -11.20 7.90
N LEU A 52 -5.27 -10.68 7.56
CA LEU A 52 -5.13 -9.52 6.69
C LEU A 52 -5.66 -9.79 5.28
N VAL A 53 -5.37 -10.96 4.71
CA VAL A 53 -5.89 -11.36 3.38
C VAL A 53 -7.42 -11.47 3.40
N ALA A 54 -8.00 -12.10 4.42
CA ALA A 54 -9.45 -12.21 4.54
C ALA A 54 -10.11 -10.83 4.64
N ASP A 55 -9.47 -9.92 5.37
CA ASP A 55 -9.95 -8.55 5.56
C ASP A 55 -9.85 -7.70 4.29
N LEU A 56 -8.73 -7.85 3.56
CA LEU A 56 -8.54 -7.28 2.23
C LEU A 56 -9.63 -7.73 1.25
N GLN A 57 -9.91 -9.03 1.18
CA GLN A 57 -10.92 -9.58 0.28
C GLN A 57 -12.31 -9.02 0.60
N LYS A 58 -12.67 -8.92 1.88
CA LYS A 58 -13.92 -8.30 2.31
C LYS A 58 -14.01 -6.83 1.95
N ALA A 59 -12.94 -6.06 2.20
CA ALA A 59 -12.89 -4.65 1.87
C ALA A 59 -13.01 -4.42 0.35
N LEU A 60 -12.28 -5.17 -0.45
CA LEU A 60 -12.33 -5.09 -1.91
C LEU A 60 -13.71 -5.47 -2.45
N ALA A 61 -14.31 -6.55 -1.94
CA ALA A 61 -15.67 -6.96 -2.30
C ALA A 61 -16.72 -5.91 -1.91
N TYR A 62 -16.60 -5.31 -0.72
CA TYR A 62 -17.48 -4.23 -0.27
C TYR A 62 -17.46 -3.02 -1.21
N HIS A 63 -16.29 -2.73 -1.79
CA HIS A 63 -16.10 -1.66 -2.78
C HIS A 63 -16.40 -2.09 -4.23
N GLY A 64 -16.89 -3.32 -4.47
CA GLY A 64 -17.27 -3.81 -5.79
C GLY A 64 -16.10 -4.12 -6.73
N ALA A 65 -14.88 -4.19 -6.21
CA ALA A 65 -13.69 -4.50 -7.00
C ALA A 65 -13.59 -6.01 -7.24
N ALA A 66 -13.56 -6.46 -8.49
CA ALA A 66 -13.20 -7.84 -8.82
C ALA A 66 -11.69 -8.01 -8.59
N HIS A 67 -11.30 -9.03 -7.83
CA HIS A 67 -9.94 -9.11 -7.30
C HIS A 67 -9.42 -10.53 -7.08
N SER A 68 -8.10 -10.64 -7.07
CA SER A 68 -7.33 -11.80 -6.62
C SER A 68 -6.29 -11.33 -5.60
N VAL A 69 -6.17 -12.04 -4.48
CA VAL A 69 -5.20 -11.73 -3.43
C VAL A 69 -4.27 -12.91 -3.22
N SER A 70 -2.97 -12.67 -3.32
CA SER A 70 -1.95 -13.70 -3.09
C SER A 70 -0.91 -13.22 -2.07
N THR A 71 -0.31 -14.18 -1.37
CA THR A 71 0.79 -13.92 -0.43
C THR A 71 2.06 -14.57 -0.94
N THR A 72 3.17 -13.85 -0.94
CA THR A 72 4.50 -14.44 -1.20
C THR A 72 5.47 -13.85 -0.19
N ARG A 73 6.20 -14.70 0.55
CA ARG A 73 7.40 -14.42 1.39
C ARG A 73 7.44 -13.12 2.22
N GLY A 74 6.32 -12.59 2.74
CA GLY A 74 6.32 -11.30 3.48
C GLY A 74 5.68 -10.10 2.75
N ARG A 75 4.98 -10.34 1.63
CA ARG A 75 4.19 -9.34 0.90
C ARG A 75 2.86 -9.94 0.48
N ILE A 76 1.87 -9.08 0.34
CA ILE A 76 0.59 -9.40 -0.27
C ILE A 76 0.53 -8.69 -1.62
N PHE A 77 0.02 -9.38 -2.62
CA PHE A 77 -0.25 -8.86 -3.95
C PHE A 77 -1.76 -8.87 -4.16
N VAL A 78 -2.29 -7.77 -4.67
CA VAL A 78 -3.69 -7.63 -5.03
C VAL A 78 -3.75 -7.32 -6.51
N GLU A 79 -4.32 -8.24 -7.28
CA GLU A 79 -4.73 -8.01 -8.66
C GLU A 79 -6.18 -7.57 -8.65
N VAL A 80 -6.50 -6.50 -9.37
CA VAL A 80 -7.83 -5.88 -9.33
C VAL A 80 -8.22 -5.29 -10.68
N ASP A 81 -9.48 -5.55 -11.07
CA ASP A 81 -10.18 -4.79 -12.10
C ASP A 81 -10.78 -3.54 -11.44
N GLY A 82 -10.29 -2.35 -11.77
CA GLY A 82 -10.74 -1.10 -11.12
C GLY A 82 -9.77 -0.63 -10.02
N PRO A 83 -8.71 0.09 -10.40
CA PRO A 83 -7.63 0.39 -9.48
C PRO A 83 -8.00 1.48 -8.44
N GLU A 84 -9.00 2.32 -8.73
CA GLU A 84 -9.50 3.37 -7.82
C GLU A 84 -10.22 2.77 -6.60
N GLU A 85 -11.07 1.79 -6.83
CA GLU A 85 -11.85 1.07 -5.83
C GLU A 85 -10.92 0.35 -4.83
N ALA A 86 -9.85 -0.28 -5.34
CA ALA A 86 -8.83 -0.88 -4.49
C ALA A 86 -8.13 0.16 -3.60
N GLY A 87 -7.81 1.35 -4.13
CA GLY A 87 -7.23 2.43 -3.34
C GLY A 87 -8.10 2.85 -2.15
N GLN A 88 -9.43 2.88 -2.32
CA GLN A 88 -10.38 3.20 -1.26
C GLN A 88 -10.42 2.11 -0.17
N ALA A 89 -10.47 0.84 -0.58
CA ALA A 89 -10.46 -0.31 0.32
C ALA A 89 -9.14 -0.37 1.14
N LEU A 90 -7.99 -0.34 0.45
CA LEU A 90 -6.67 -0.54 1.05
C LEU A 90 -6.28 0.54 2.07
N ARG A 91 -6.77 1.78 1.94
CA ARG A 91 -6.52 2.86 2.91
C ARG A 91 -7.13 2.64 4.28
N ARG A 92 -8.08 1.71 4.38
CA ARG A 92 -8.88 1.53 5.59
C ARG A 92 -8.56 0.21 6.31
N VAL A 93 -7.93 -0.75 5.63
CA VAL A 93 -7.64 -2.08 6.20
C VAL A 93 -6.47 -2.03 7.18
N PHE A 94 -6.73 -2.41 8.44
CA PHE A 94 -5.71 -2.43 9.50
C PHE A 94 -4.64 -3.49 9.24
N GLY A 95 -3.39 -3.18 9.59
CA GLY A 95 -2.22 -4.02 9.31
C GLY A 95 -1.45 -3.59 8.05
N ILE A 96 -2.08 -2.84 7.14
CA ILE A 96 -1.40 -2.29 5.96
C ILE A 96 -0.60 -1.07 6.36
N THR A 97 0.73 -1.12 6.21
CA THR A 97 1.59 0.05 6.44
C THR A 97 1.66 0.93 5.21
N SER A 98 1.76 0.32 4.03
CA SER A 98 1.69 1.04 2.76
C SER A 98 1.34 0.09 1.62
N PHE A 99 0.89 0.65 0.51
CA PHE A 99 0.66 -0.09 -0.73
C PHE A 99 1.04 0.76 -1.94
N SER A 100 1.32 0.09 -3.05
CA SER A 100 1.79 0.71 -4.29
C SER A 100 1.20 -0.01 -5.48
N PRO A 101 0.59 0.69 -6.44
CA PRO A 101 0.48 0.17 -7.80
C PRO A 101 1.88 -0.12 -8.32
N VAL A 102 2.10 -1.28 -8.92
CA VAL A 102 3.41 -1.71 -9.40
C VAL A 102 3.33 -2.23 -10.82
N GLU A 103 4.42 -2.04 -11.55
CA GLU A 103 4.72 -2.82 -12.75
C GLU A 103 5.59 -4.01 -12.35
N GLU A 104 5.16 -5.22 -12.71
CA GLU A 104 5.93 -6.45 -12.49
C GLU A 104 6.76 -6.77 -13.73
N VAL A 105 8.07 -6.91 -13.55
CA VAL A 105 9.02 -7.34 -14.57
C VAL A 105 9.90 -8.48 -14.06
N PRO A 106 10.58 -9.24 -14.94
CA PRO A 106 11.61 -10.18 -14.52
C PRO A 106 12.70 -9.51 -13.67
N ALA A 107 13.28 -10.26 -12.72
CA ALA A 107 14.38 -9.79 -11.89
C ALA A 107 15.72 -9.72 -12.65
N GLU A 108 15.73 -8.99 -13.76
CA GLU A 108 16.89 -8.81 -14.65
C GLU A 108 17.16 -7.31 -14.82
N LEU A 109 18.44 -6.92 -14.76
CA LEU A 109 18.83 -5.51 -14.84
C LEU A 109 18.28 -4.78 -16.08
N PRO A 110 18.29 -5.37 -17.29
CA PRO A 110 17.72 -4.72 -18.47
C PRO A 110 16.21 -4.48 -18.36
N SER A 111 15.45 -5.46 -17.87
CA SER A 111 14.00 -5.33 -17.68
C SER A 111 13.65 -4.28 -16.64
N ILE A 112 14.38 -4.26 -15.53
CA ILE A 112 14.22 -3.25 -14.48
C ILE A 112 14.53 -1.85 -14.99
N ALA A 113 15.61 -1.70 -15.77
CA ALA A 113 16.01 -0.41 -16.33
C ALA A 113 14.94 0.13 -17.30
N ALA A 114 14.40 -0.72 -18.17
CA ALA A 114 13.32 -0.33 -19.08
C ALA A 114 12.07 0.15 -18.33
N ALA A 115 11.60 -0.62 -17.33
CA ALA A 115 10.46 -0.24 -16.51
C ALA A 115 10.71 1.05 -15.70
N ALA A 116 11.94 1.28 -15.23
CA ALA A 116 12.29 2.52 -14.54
C ALA A 116 12.20 3.74 -15.47
N VAL A 117 12.62 3.62 -16.73
CA VAL A 117 12.47 4.67 -17.75
C VAL A 117 10.99 4.97 -18.00
N GLU A 118 10.17 3.94 -18.15
CA GLU A 118 8.72 4.10 -18.36
C GLU A 118 8.03 4.75 -17.14
N ALA A 119 8.48 4.42 -15.93
CA ALA A 119 7.92 4.94 -14.69
C ALA A 119 8.33 6.39 -14.38
N ALA A 120 9.38 6.93 -15.02
CA ALA A 120 9.98 8.18 -14.60
C ALA A 120 9.02 9.38 -14.71
N ASP A 121 8.16 9.44 -15.73
CA ASP A 121 7.14 10.49 -15.98
C ASP A 121 7.49 11.87 -15.39
N MET A 122 8.60 12.44 -15.91
CA MET A 122 9.24 13.64 -15.36
C MET A 122 8.92 14.89 -16.18
N GLY A 123 8.74 16.00 -15.47
CA GLY A 123 8.72 17.33 -16.06
C GLY A 123 10.12 17.85 -16.43
N PRO A 124 10.23 18.87 -17.29
CA PRO A 124 11.52 19.48 -17.62
C PRO A 124 12.25 19.99 -16.37
N GLY A 125 13.48 19.52 -16.16
CA GLY A 125 14.34 19.94 -15.04
C GLY A 125 14.04 19.29 -13.70
N GLU A 126 13.04 18.39 -13.59
CA GLU A 126 12.81 17.61 -12.37
C GLU A 126 13.98 16.65 -12.12
N SER A 127 14.41 16.57 -10.86
CA SER A 127 15.42 15.61 -10.39
C SER A 127 14.79 14.32 -9.89
N PHE A 128 15.56 13.23 -9.88
CA PHE A 128 15.06 11.94 -9.41
C PHE A 128 16.07 11.12 -8.61
N ALA A 129 15.56 10.10 -7.91
CA ALA A 129 16.36 9.06 -7.29
C ALA A 129 15.77 7.67 -7.51
N ILE A 130 16.63 6.68 -7.76
CA ILE A 130 16.25 5.26 -7.69
C ILE A 130 16.38 4.77 -6.25
N ARG A 131 15.29 4.20 -5.71
CA ARG A 131 15.24 3.59 -4.38
C ARG A 131 15.07 2.08 -4.52
N ALA A 132 16.19 1.37 -4.63
CA ALA A 132 16.20 -0.07 -4.85
C ALA A 132 16.33 -0.87 -3.54
N SER A 133 15.58 -1.97 -3.46
CA SER A 133 15.68 -2.98 -2.39
C SER A 133 15.63 -4.39 -2.97
N ARG A 134 16.25 -5.36 -2.29
CA ARG A 134 16.38 -6.73 -2.80
C ARG A 134 16.13 -7.76 -1.69
N THR A 135 15.37 -8.81 -2.01
CA THR A 135 15.17 -9.98 -1.15
C THR A 135 15.34 -11.26 -1.98
N GLY A 136 16.21 -12.17 -1.54
CA GLY A 136 16.55 -13.42 -2.26
C GLY A 136 18.01 -13.46 -2.73
N SER A 137 18.36 -14.40 -3.61
CA SER A 137 19.72 -14.57 -4.15
C SER A 137 19.77 -14.15 -5.62
N HIS A 138 20.69 -13.23 -5.97
CA HIS A 138 20.81 -12.64 -7.30
C HIS A 138 22.29 -12.36 -7.60
N ALA A 139 22.64 -12.30 -8.89
CA ALA A 139 23.99 -11.95 -9.34
C ALA A 139 24.33 -10.45 -9.18
N PHE A 140 23.35 -9.63 -8.79
CA PHE A 140 23.48 -8.19 -8.61
C PHE A 140 23.02 -7.73 -7.21
N THR A 141 23.47 -6.54 -6.83
CA THR A 141 23.16 -5.82 -5.61
C THR A 141 22.04 -4.79 -5.84
N SER A 142 21.40 -4.32 -4.78
CA SER A 142 20.45 -3.20 -4.88
C SER A 142 21.13 -1.91 -5.36
N GLN A 143 22.42 -1.74 -5.06
CA GLN A 143 23.19 -0.59 -5.54
C GLN A 143 23.40 -0.65 -7.05
N GLU A 144 23.75 -1.83 -7.60
CA GLU A 144 23.85 -2.03 -9.05
C GLU A 144 22.51 -1.80 -9.75
N VAL A 145 21.39 -2.25 -9.16
CA VAL A 145 20.04 -1.93 -9.65
C VAL A 145 19.84 -0.42 -9.72
N ALA A 146 20.17 0.32 -8.65
CA ALA A 146 20.01 1.76 -8.60
C ALA A 146 20.87 2.49 -9.65
N VAL A 147 22.12 2.04 -9.84
CA VAL A 147 23.04 2.60 -10.84
C VAL A 147 22.54 2.34 -12.26
N VAL A 148 22.21 1.09 -12.60
CA VAL A 148 21.81 0.72 -13.98
C VAL A 148 20.47 1.35 -14.35
N ALA A 149 19.47 1.28 -13.46
CA ALA A 149 18.18 1.92 -13.70
C ALA A 149 18.32 3.45 -13.73
N GLY A 150 19.14 4.02 -12.84
CA GLY A 150 19.40 5.46 -12.81
C GLY A 150 20.05 5.96 -14.09
N GLN A 151 21.07 5.27 -14.59
CA GLN A 151 21.73 5.60 -15.85
C GLN A 151 20.74 5.55 -17.03
N ALA A 152 19.92 4.51 -17.11
CA ALA A 152 18.92 4.39 -18.17
C ALA A 152 17.91 5.56 -18.15
N VAL A 153 17.48 5.99 -16.97
CA VAL A 153 16.59 7.16 -16.83
C VAL A 153 17.31 8.45 -17.25
N VAL A 154 18.57 8.65 -16.86
CA VAL A 154 19.38 9.81 -17.29
C VAL A 154 19.52 9.83 -18.82
N ASP A 155 19.86 8.69 -19.44
CA ASP A 155 20.07 8.60 -20.88
C ASP A 155 18.78 8.89 -21.67
N ALA A 156 17.63 8.43 -21.15
CA ALA A 156 16.34 8.60 -21.82
C ALA A 156 15.74 10.00 -21.63
N THR A 157 16.00 10.67 -20.49
CA THR A 157 15.26 11.88 -20.10
C THR A 157 16.13 13.13 -19.91
N GLY A 158 17.45 12.95 -19.71
CA GLY A 158 18.38 14.03 -19.35
C GLY A 158 18.19 14.57 -17.93
N ALA A 159 17.35 13.96 -17.09
CA ALA A 159 17.07 14.46 -15.74
C ALA A 159 18.27 14.28 -14.79
N PRO A 160 18.55 15.27 -13.91
CA PRO A 160 19.61 15.16 -12.92
C PRO A 160 19.24 14.19 -11.79
N VAL A 161 20.24 13.46 -11.28
CA VAL A 161 20.08 12.59 -10.10
C VAL A 161 20.28 13.42 -8.82
N ASN A 162 19.36 13.31 -7.87
CA ASN A 162 19.47 13.89 -6.53
C ASN A 162 19.12 12.84 -5.47
N LEU A 163 20.11 12.35 -4.72
CA LEU A 163 19.90 11.25 -3.77
C LEU A 163 19.30 11.71 -2.43
N ASP A 164 19.38 13.00 -2.11
CA ASP A 164 18.97 13.56 -0.82
C ASP A 164 17.53 14.09 -0.88
N HIS A 165 17.25 14.95 -1.87
CA HIS A 165 15.96 15.63 -2.03
C HIS A 165 15.47 15.60 -3.49
N PRO A 166 15.18 14.41 -4.04
CA PRO A 166 14.66 14.28 -5.40
C PRO A 166 13.24 14.85 -5.53
N ASP A 167 12.93 15.41 -6.70
CA ASP A 167 11.54 15.76 -7.05
C ASP A 167 10.69 14.50 -7.29
N ARG A 168 11.32 13.43 -7.82
CA ARG A 168 10.70 12.12 -8.08
C ARG A 168 11.49 10.97 -7.49
N GLU A 169 10.80 10.07 -6.79
CA GLU A 169 11.38 8.79 -6.37
C GLU A 169 10.81 7.66 -7.23
N ILE A 170 11.71 6.85 -7.80
CA ILE A 170 11.36 5.61 -8.50
C ILE A 170 11.86 4.46 -7.65
N PHE A 171 10.94 3.66 -7.14
CA PHE A 171 11.25 2.54 -6.28
C PHE A 171 11.34 1.25 -7.07
N VAL A 172 12.31 0.41 -6.71
CA VAL A 172 12.45 -0.94 -7.26
C VAL A 172 12.52 -1.92 -6.10
N GLU A 173 11.57 -2.85 -6.02
CA GLU A 173 11.59 -3.95 -5.05
C GLU A 173 11.84 -5.26 -5.80
N VAL A 174 13.08 -5.76 -5.73
CA VAL A 174 13.48 -7.03 -6.35
C VAL A 174 13.28 -8.19 -5.38
N ARG A 175 12.65 -9.26 -5.86
CA ARG A 175 12.22 -10.36 -5.01
C ARG A 175 12.15 -11.70 -5.76
N GLU A 176 13.07 -12.59 -5.43
CA GLU A 176 13.25 -13.87 -6.14
C GLU A 176 13.43 -13.65 -7.65
N GLN A 177 12.52 -14.15 -8.48
CA GLN A 177 12.61 -14.02 -9.95
C GLN A 177 11.83 -12.81 -10.50
N ARG A 178 11.30 -11.96 -9.62
CA ARG A 178 10.43 -10.82 -9.97
C ARG A 178 10.99 -9.51 -9.46
N ALA A 179 10.72 -8.42 -10.16
CA ALA A 179 10.98 -7.06 -9.70
C ALA A 179 9.72 -6.21 -9.87
N PHE A 180 9.50 -5.31 -8.91
CA PHE A 180 8.34 -4.44 -8.88
C PHE A 180 8.81 -2.98 -8.95
N VAL A 181 8.45 -2.28 -10.01
CA VAL A 181 8.78 -0.86 -10.21
C VAL A 181 7.55 0.00 -9.92
N PHE A 182 7.73 1.07 -9.16
CA PHE A 182 6.64 1.97 -8.76
C PHE A 182 7.14 3.34 -8.33
N THR A 183 6.29 4.36 -8.43
CA THR A 183 6.59 5.74 -8.02
C THR A 183 5.76 6.21 -6.82
N GLN A 184 4.71 5.47 -6.46
CA GLN A 184 3.82 5.85 -5.37
C GLN A 184 3.91 4.86 -4.22
N LYS A 185 4.07 5.39 -3.00
CA LYS A 185 4.01 4.62 -1.75
C LYS A 185 2.91 5.18 -0.85
N ILE A 186 1.70 4.67 -1.03
CA ILE A 186 0.51 5.20 -0.39
C ILE A 186 0.44 4.66 1.04
N PRO A 187 0.32 5.52 2.07
CA PRO A 187 0.23 5.07 3.45
C PRO A 187 -1.10 4.35 3.71
N GLY A 188 -1.03 3.23 4.43
CA GLY A 188 -2.18 2.58 5.04
C GLY A 188 -2.35 3.01 6.51
N PRO A 189 -3.37 2.49 7.21
CA PRO A 189 -3.63 2.84 8.61
C PRO A 189 -2.57 2.26 9.56
N GLY A 190 -1.80 1.25 9.15
CA GLY A 190 -0.84 0.53 9.98
C GLY A 190 -1.54 -0.31 11.06
N GLY A 191 -0.84 -0.58 12.15
CA GLY A 191 -1.36 -1.39 13.24
C GLY A 191 -1.31 -2.90 12.97
N LEU A 192 -2.21 -3.64 13.60
CA LEU A 192 -2.32 -5.09 13.49
C LEU A 192 -3.59 -5.49 12.71
N PRO A 193 -3.59 -6.66 12.04
CA PRO A 193 -4.79 -7.17 11.39
C PRO A 193 -5.96 -7.23 12.38
N TYR A 194 -7.13 -6.78 11.92
CA TYR A 194 -8.35 -6.77 12.73
C TYR A 194 -8.68 -8.20 13.20
N GLY A 195 -8.95 -8.36 14.50
CA GLY A 195 -9.18 -9.65 15.14
C GLY A 195 -7.94 -10.47 15.53
N SER A 196 -6.74 -9.93 15.34
CA SER A 196 -5.51 -10.59 15.81
C SER A 196 -5.33 -10.58 17.34
N GLN A 197 -5.93 -9.62 18.06
CA GLN A 197 -5.76 -9.39 19.51
C GLN A 197 -7.02 -9.69 20.35
N GLY A 198 -7.92 -10.53 19.84
CA GLY A 198 -9.12 -10.93 20.58
C GLY A 198 -10.26 -9.90 20.50
N ARG A 199 -11.14 -9.90 21.49
CA ARG A 199 -12.39 -9.11 21.48
C ARG A 199 -12.51 -8.26 22.73
N VAL A 200 -12.91 -7.01 22.57
CA VAL A 200 -13.12 -6.06 23.67
C VAL A 200 -14.48 -5.39 23.56
N VAL A 201 -15.03 -4.97 24.69
CA VAL A 201 -16.25 -4.16 24.74
C VAL A 201 -15.84 -2.69 24.78
N ALA A 202 -16.41 -1.86 23.90
CA ALA A 202 -16.20 -0.42 23.89
C ALA A 202 -17.51 0.29 24.20
N ILE A 203 -17.53 1.06 25.28
CA ILE A 203 -18.62 1.99 25.58
C ILE A 203 -18.34 3.27 24.78
N ILE A 204 -19.28 3.64 23.90
CA ILE A 204 -19.12 4.72 22.93
C ILE A 204 -20.28 5.70 23.13
N GLU A 205 -20.02 6.74 23.90
CA GLU A 205 -21.02 7.78 24.22
C GLU A 205 -20.86 9.02 23.34
N ASP A 206 -19.66 9.23 22.78
CA ASP A 206 -19.29 10.42 22.03
C ASP A 206 -18.21 10.14 20.97
N GLU A 207 -17.66 11.23 20.41
CA GLU A 207 -16.57 11.19 19.43
C GLU A 207 -15.26 10.61 19.97
N GLU A 208 -14.97 10.83 21.25
CA GLU A 208 -13.74 10.35 21.87
C GLU A 208 -13.83 8.84 22.06
N GLY A 209 -15.00 8.33 22.46
CA GLY A 209 -15.30 6.90 22.49
C GLY A 209 -15.19 6.25 21.10
N LEU A 210 -15.65 6.91 20.03
CA LEU A 210 -15.50 6.42 18.65
C LEU A 210 -14.01 6.32 18.25
N GLN A 211 -13.23 7.36 18.58
CA GLN A 211 -11.79 7.37 18.29
C GLN A 211 -11.04 6.31 19.10
N ALA A 212 -11.37 6.14 20.39
CA ALA A 212 -10.80 5.10 21.24
C ALA A 212 -11.12 3.70 20.70
N ALA A 213 -12.36 3.45 20.30
CA ALA A 213 -12.76 2.20 19.65
C ALA A 213 -11.95 1.95 18.38
N TRP A 214 -11.81 2.95 17.50
CA TRP A 214 -11.02 2.84 16.27
C TRP A 214 -9.54 2.55 16.55
N LEU A 215 -8.95 3.20 17.56
CA LEU A 215 -7.56 2.93 17.98
C LEU A 215 -7.38 1.50 18.49
N MET A 216 -8.37 0.96 19.21
CA MET A 216 -8.38 -0.44 19.64
C MET A 216 -8.53 -1.41 18.44
N MET A 217 -9.34 -1.07 17.44
CA MET A 217 -9.42 -1.83 16.18
C MET A 217 -8.06 -1.86 15.47
N ARG A 218 -7.37 -0.71 15.40
CA ARG A 218 -6.01 -0.59 14.84
C ARG A 218 -4.97 -1.41 15.60
N ARG A 219 -5.19 -1.68 16.88
CA ARG A 219 -4.37 -2.60 17.68
C ARG A 219 -4.75 -4.07 17.46
N GLY A 220 -5.68 -4.37 16.56
CA GLY A 220 -6.05 -5.73 16.18
C GLY A 220 -7.19 -6.33 17.02
N CYS A 221 -7.83 -5.55 17.89
CA CYS A 221 -8.97 -6.02 18.67
C CYS A 221 -10.26 -5.94 17.85
N THR A 222 -11.10 -6.97 17.92
CA THR A 222 -12.50 -6.83 17.52
C THR A 222 -13.29 -6.08 18.58
N ILE A 223 -14.23 -5.24 18.17
CA ILE A 223 -15.01 -4.39 19.08
C ILE A 223 -16.46 -4.87 19.16
N ILE A 224 -16.96 -5.07 20.37
CA ILE A 224 -18.39 -5.06 20.68
C ILE A 224 -18.73 -3.65 21.16
N GLY A 225 -19.34 -2.84 20.29
CA GLY A 225 -19.70 -1.46 20.62
C GLY A 225 -21.03 -1.40 21.38
N VAL A 226 -21.03 -0.74 22.54
CA VAL A 226 -22.24 -0.33 23.28
C VAL A 226 -22.37 1.17 23.11
N CYS A 227 -23.41 1.61 22.38
CA CYS A 227 -23.57 3.02 22.03
C CYS A 227 -25.05 3.43 21.98
N PRO A 228 -25.36 4.73 22.17
CA PRO A 228 -26.69 5.26 21.92
C PRO A 228 -27.12 5.02 20.45
N PRO A 229 -28.44 4.85 20.17
CA PRO A 229 -28.93 4.63 18.81
C PRO A 229 -28.45 5.66 17.78
N ALA A 230 -28.27 6.92 18.20
CA ALA A 230 -27.78 8.00 17.34
C ALA A 230 -26.35 7.78 16.81
N LEU A 231 -25.49 7.05 17.54
CA LEU A 231 -24.11 6.76 17.14
C LEU A 231 -23.97 5.43 16.39
N ALA A 232 -24.98 4.56 16.42
CA ALA A 232 -24.92 3.24 15.81
C ALA A 232 -24.51 3.24 14.32
N PRO A 233 -24.99 4.14 13.44
CA PRO A 233 -24.53 4.20 12.04
C PRO A 233 -23.03 4.51 11.94
N ARG A 234 -22.50 5.34 12.85
CA ARG A 234 -21.10 5.74 12.85
C ARG A 234 -20.20 4.63 13.34
N VAL A 235 -20.63 3.89 14.36
CA VAL A 235 -19.92 2.68 14.84
C VAL A 235 -19.84 1.64 13.73
N LYS A 236 -20.93 1.39 12.99
CA LYS A 236 -20.93 0.48 11.83
C LYS A 236 -19.98 0.94 10.73
N ASN A 237 -19.87 2.26 10.52
CA ASN A 237 -18.99 2.83 9.50
C ASN A 237 -17.50 2.83 9.88
N LEU A 238 -17.13 2.53 11.14
CA LEU A 238 -15.71 2.40 11.52
C LEU A 238 -15.02 1.30 10.71
N TYR A 239 -15.70 0.18 10.50
CA TYR A 239 -15.21 -0.98 9.76
C TYR A 239 -16.38 -1.75 9.11
N PRO A 240 -16.79 -1.37 7.89
CA PRO A 240 -18.11 -1.71 7.37
C PRO A 240 -18.24 -3.10 6.71
N TRP A 241 -17.19 -3.94 6.74
CA TRP A 241 -17.15 -5.26 6.09
C TRP A 241 -16.76 -6.41 7.03
#